data_AF-A0A198ACQ9-F1
#
_entry.id   AF-A0A198ACQ9-F1
#
_cell.length_a   1.000
_cell.length_b   1.000
_cell.length_c   1.000
_cell.angle_alpha   90.00
_cell.angle_beta   90.00
_cell.angle_gamma   90.00
#
_symmetry.space_group_name_H-M   'P 1'
#
loop_
_entity.id
_entity.type
_entity.pdbx_description
1 polymer ?
#
loop_
_entity_poly.entity_id
_entity_poly.type
_entity_poly.pdbx_seq_one_letter_code
_entity_poly.pdbx_strand_id
1 'polypeptide(L)'
;MSIITMQQTEIHEIEKLFRILQNHRVHCSLELKVEEESDPLLSIVRASVSVDYFQGIDENFLLVELNNGTDFSFSESKSTFHKYVSDCQFDICISSDKFSAFFSSGELSEQAVLEARD
;
A
#
# COMPACT_ATOMS: atom_id res chain seq x y z
N MET A 1 -6.62 18.23 -13.98
CA MET A 1 -6.12 17.56 -12.76
C MET A 1 -7.27 17.49 -11.80
N SER A 2 -7.78 16.30 -11.54
CA SER A 2 -8.74 16.08 -10.47
C SER A 2 -7.96 15.91 -9.18
N ILE A 3 -8.42 16.54 -8.10
CA ILE A 3 -7.86 16.29 -6.76
C ILE A 3 -8.46 14.97 -6.30
N ILE A 4 -7.62 13.97 -6.05
CA ILE A 4 -8.02 12.71 -5.45
C ILE A 4 -7.97 12.89 -3.93
N THR A 5 -9.10 12.65 -3.26
CA THR A 5 -9.17 12.63 -1.80
C THR A 5 -9.10 11.18 -1.35
N MET A 6 -8.00 10.78 -0.72
CA MET A 6 -7.86 9.45 -0.13
C MET A 6 -8.67 9.36 1.17
N GLN A 7 -9.30 8.21 1.39
CA GLN A 7 -10.07 7.92 2.59
C GLN A 7 -9.18 7.26 3.63
N GLN A 8 -9.20 7.76 4.86
CA GLN A 8 -8.55 7.08 5.98
C GLN A 8 -9.28 5.75 6.25
N THR A 9 -8.52 4.70 6.52
CA THR A 9 -9.03 3.33 6.68
C THR A 9 -8.23 2.56 7.73
N GLU A 10 -8.65 1.33 8.03
CA GLU A 10 -7.96 0.42 8.95
C GLU A 10 -6.95 -0.48 8.20
N ILE A 11 -6.01 -1.09 8.93
CA ILE A 11 -4.95 -1.92 8.37
C ILE A 11 -5.49 -3.13 7.59
N HIS A 12 -6.60 -3.72 8.04
CA HIS A 12 -7.19 -4.89 7.38
C HIS A 12 -7.70 -4.58 5.98
N GLU A 13 -8.16 -3.34 5.76
CA GLU A 13 -8.64 -2.88 4.45
C GLU A 13 -7.45 -2.71 3.50
N ILE A 14 -6.32 -2.22 4.00
CA ILE A 14 -5.08 -2.12 3.22
C ILE A 14 -4.53 -3.52 2.90
N GLU A 15 -4.52 -4.43 3.87
CA GLU A 15 -4.17 -5.82 3.66
C GLU A 15 -5.02 -6.43 2.53
N LYS A 16 -6.35 -6.26 2.58
CA LYS A 16 -7.27 -6.73 1.55
C LYS A 16 -6.89 -6.20 0.17
N LEU A 17 -6.61 -4.90 0.02
CA LEU A 17 -6.21 -4.33 -1.26
C LEU A 17 -4.92 -4.95 -1.79
N PHE A 18 -3.89 -5.09 -0.95
CA PHE A 18 -2.65 -5.75 -1.37
C PHE A 18 -2.86 -7.23 -1.72
N ARG A 19 -3.74 -7.95 -1.01
CA ARG A 19 -4.10 -9.34 -1.36
C ARG A 19 -4.77 -9.42 -2.73
N ILE A 20 -5.64 -8.46 -3.07
CA ILE A 20 -6.24 -8.37 -4.41
C ILE A 20 -5.13 -8.16 -5.45
N LEU A 21 -4.19 -7.24 -5.23
CA LEU A 21 -3.06 -7.02 -6.14
C LEU A 21 -2.24 -8.30 -6.34
N GLN A 22 -1.94 -9.02 -5.26
CA GLN A 22 -1.21 -10.29 -5.28
C GLN A 22 -1.99 -11.37 -6.07
N ASN A 23 -3.27 -11.56 -5.77
CA ASN A 23 -4.12 -12.59 -6.40
C ASN A 23 -4.31 -12.36 -7.91
N HIS A 24 -4.48 -11.09 -8.30
CA HIS A 24 -4.63 -10.70 -9.71
C HIS A 24 -3.29 -10.45 -10.41
N ARG A 25 -2.16 -10.67 -9.73
CA ARG A 25 -0.78 -10.47 -10.24
C ARG A 25 -0.55 -9.07 -10.82
N VAL A 26 -1.15 -8.08 -10.17
CA VAL A 26 -1.05 -6.67 -10.57
C VAL A 26 0.23 -6.11 -9.95
N HIS A 27 1.04 -5.48 -10.78
CA HIS A 27 2.28 -4.84 -10.33
C HIS A 27 1.94 -3.52 -9.62
N CYS A 28 2.79 -3.12 -8.68
CA CYS A 28 2.67 -1.89 -7.92
C CYS A 28 3.95 -1.07 -8.06
N SER A 29 3.81 0.25 -7.99
CA SER A 29 4.94 1.17 -7.81
C SER A 29 4.86 1.78 -6.42
N LEU A 30 6.02 2.02 -5.81
CA LEU A 30 6.15 2.66 -4.51
C LEU A 30 6.96 3.95 -4.67
N GLU A 31 6.46 5.02 -4.06
CA GLU A 31 7.23 6.21 -3.73
C GLU A 31 7.31 6.32 -2.21
N LEU A 32 8.52 6.29 -1.67
CA LEU A 32 8.78 6.43 -0.25
C LEU A 32 9.48 7.75 0.01
N LYS A 33 8.91 8.56 0.89
CA LYS A 33 9.54 9.74 1.46
C LYS A 33 9.86 9.47 2.92
N VAL A 34 11.13 9.61 3.29
CA VAL A 34 11.58 9.57 4.69
C VAL A 34 11.77 11.00 5.21
N GLU A 35 11.26 11.31 6.39
CA GLU A 35 11.48 12.63 6.99
C GLU A 35 12.94 12.78 7.45
N GLU A 36 13.44 14.02 7.50
CA GLU A 36 14.81 14.40 7.96
C GLU A 36 16.01 14.04 7.05
N GLU A 37 15.79 13.35 5.93
CA GLU A 37 16.84 13.02 4.94
C GLU A 37 16.96 14.10 3.83
N SER A 38 18.18 14.33 3.32
CA SER A 38 18.50 15.44 2.39
C SER A 38 17.99 15.22 0.97
N ASP A 39 17.83 13.95 0.58
CA ASP A 39 17.22 13.50 -0.68
C ASP A 39 16.41 12.21 -0.41
N PRO A 40 15.21 12.34 0.18
CA PRO A 40 14.54 11.24 0.86
C PRO A 40 13.66 10.37 -0.06
N LEU A 41 13.67 10.61 -1.38
CA LEU A 41 12.72 9.99 -2.28
C LEU A 41 13.29 8.70 -2.87
N LEU A 42 12.78 7.56 -2.44
CA LEU A 42 13.02 6.26 -3.05
C LEU A 42 11.82 5.88 -3.92
N SER A 43 12.07 5.42 -5.15
CA SER A 43 11.02 4.95 -6.05
C SER A 43 11.31 3.54 -6.55
N ILE A 44 10.30 2.67 -6.44
CA ILE A 44 10.28 1.33 -7.01
C ILE A 44 9.14 1.30 -8.02
N VAL A 45 9.40 0.81 -9.23
CA VAL A 45 8.41 0.83 -10.32
C VAL A 45 8.07 -0.58 -10.76
N ARG A 46 6.78 -0.87 -10.89
CA ARG A 46 6.23 -2.14 -11.44
C ARG A 46 6.79 -3.40 -10.77
N ALA A 47 6.85 -3.43 -9.44
CA ALA A 47 7.17 -4.63 -8.67
C ALA A 47 5.92 -5.50 -8.45
N SER A 48 6.06 -6.82 -8.49
CA SER A 48 5.00 -7.69 -7.97
C SER A 48 4.95 -7.57 -6.44
N VAL A 49 3.75 -7.72 -5.87
CA VAL A 49 3.53 -7.56 -4.43
C VAL A 49 3.18 -8.89 -3.79
N SER A 50 3.75 -9.15 -2.61
CA SER A 50 3.25 -10.11 -1.64
C SER A 50 2.88 -9.38 -0.35
N VAL A 51 1.86 -9.87 0.36
CA VAL A 51 1.44 -9.28 1.62
C VAL A 51 1.15 -10.34 2.67
N ASP A 52 1.67 -10.10 3.87
CA ASP A 52 1.41 -10.90 5.05
C ASP A 52 0.99 -10.00 6.21
N TYR A 53 -0.05 -10.44 6.93
CA TYR A 53 -0.54 -9.78 8.12
C TYR A 53 -0.21 -10.63 9.35
N PHE A 54 0.43 -10.01 10.32
CA PHE A 54 0.86 -10.66 11.54
C PHE A 54 0.09 -10.07 12.72
N GLN A 55 -0.68 -10.92 13.37
CA GLN A 55 -1.37 -10.59 14.61
C GLN A 55 -0.46 -10.93 15.79
N GLY A 56 0.14 -9.90 16.39
CA GLY A 56 1.00 -10.05 17.56
C GLY A 56 0.22 -9.94 18.87
N ILE A 57 0.85 -10.38 19.97
CA ILE A 57 0.31 -10.20 21.32
C ILE A 57 0.31 -8.71 21.70
N ASP A 58 1.37 -7.99 21.31
CA ASP A 58 1.58 -6.59 21.68
C ASP A 58 1.29 -5.61 20.54
N GLU A 59 1.51 -6.03 19.29
CA GLU A 59 1.39 -5.15 18.12
C GLU A 59 1.11 -5.97 16.85
N ASN A 60 0.17 -5.50 16.04
CA ASN A 60 -0.08 -6.05 14.71
C ASN A 60 0.78 -5.31 13.68
N PHE A 61 1.20 -6.04 12.64
CA PHE A 61 1.95 -5.44 11.54
C PHE A 61 1.59 -6.05 10.20
N LEU A 62 1.66 -5.21 9.17
CA LEU A 62 1.52 -5.56 7.78
C LEU A 62 2.90 -5.60 7.14
N LEU A 63 3.31 -6.75 6.64
CA LEU A 63 4.50 -6.91 5.82
C LEU A 63 4.09 -6.83 4.34
N VAL A 64 4.65 -5.86 3.63
CA VAL A 64 4.49 -5.72 2.19
C VAL A 64 5.84 -5.98 1.54
N GLU A 65 5.93 -7.06 0.79
CA GLU A 65 7.12 -7.41 0.03
C GLU A 65 6.93 -6.94 -1.41
N LEU A 66 7.86 -6.12 -1.88
CA LEU A 66 8.01 -5.85 -3.30
C LEU A 66 9.04 -6.88 -3.79
N ASN A 67 8.65 -7.74 -4.74
CA ASN A 67 9.46 -8.86 -5.27
C ASN A 67 10.68 -8.42 -6.11
N ASN A 68 11.33 -7.34 -5.69
CA ASN A 68 12.62 -6.82 -6.12
C ASN A 68 13.67 -6.87 -4.99
N GLY A 69 13.38 -7.59 -3.89
CA GLY A 69 14.26 -7.73 -2.72
C GLY A 69 14.09 -6.63 -1.68
N THR A 70 12.93 -5.97 -1.63
CA THR A 70 12.64 -4.91 -0.66
C THR A 70 11.37 -5.24 0.12
N ASP A 71 11.49 -5.28 1.44
CA ASP A 71 10.38 -5.59 2.33
C ASP A 71 10.09 -4.39 3.24
N PHE A 72 8.81 -4.09 3.41
CA PHE A 72 8.34 -2.99 4.25
C PHE A 72 7.41 -3.52 5.34
N SER A 73 7.75 -3.23 6.59
CA SER A 73 6.91 -3.56 7.74
C SER A 73 6.22 -2.31 8.26
N PHE A 74 4.90 -2.35 8.31
CA PHE A 74 4.06 -1.26 8.79
C PHE A 74 3.34 -1.69 10.05
N SER A 75 3.64 -1.04 11.17
CA SER A 75 2.97 -1.33 12.43
C SER A 75 1.62 -0.60 12.49
N GLU A 76 0.59 -1.29 12.97
CA GLU A 76 -0.76 -0.73 13.06
C GLU A 76 -0.82 0.48 14.00
N SER A 77 -0.10 0.44 15.12
CA SER A 77 -0.17 1.50 16.15
C SER A 77 0.61 2.77 15.79
N LYS A 78 1.56 2.69 14.85
CA LYS A 78 2.46 3.79 14.47
C LYS A 78 2.17 4.35 13.08
N SER A 79 1.26 3.71 12.34
CA SER A 79 0.97 4.07 10.96
C SER A 79 -0.47 4.54 10.82
N THR A 80 -0.68 5.50 9.94
CA THR A 80 -2.00 5.87 9.43
C THR A 80 -2.14 5.35 8.00
N PHE A 81 -3.33 4.85 7.70
CA PHE A 81 -3.61 4.15 6.45
C PHE A 81 -4.67 4.91 5.67
N HIS A 82 -4.40 5.14 4.39
CA HIS A 82 -5.33 5.77 3.48
C HIS A 82 -5.41 4.98 2.19
N LYS A 83 -6.60 4.94 1.59
CA LYS A 83 -6.84 4.31 0.29
C LYS A 83 -7.62 5.21 -0.64
N TYR A 84 -7.42 4.99 -1.93
CA TYR A 84 -8.30 5.44 -2.98
C TYR A 84 -8.46 4.31 -3.99
N VAL A 85 -9.70 3.90 -4.23
CA VAL A 85 -10.05 2.89 -5.22
C VAL A 85 -10.77 3.58 -6.36
N SER A 86 -10.07 3.76 -7.48
CA SER A 86 -10.65 4.29 -8.71
C SER A 86 -11.43 3.20 -9.46
N ASP A 87 -11.80 3.47 -10.72
CA ASP A 87 -12.44 2.48 -11.58
C ASP A 87 -11.45 1.48 -12.20
N CYS A 88 -10.14 1.70 -12.09
CA CYS A 88 -9.12 0.82 -12.70
C CYS A 88 -7.79 0.72 -11.93
N GLN A 89 -7.62 1.40 -10.81
CA GLN A 89 -6.38 1.44 -10.03
C GLN A 89 -6.65 1.64 -8.54
N PHE A 90 -5.73 1.16 -7.70
CA PHE A 90 -5.66 1.46 -6.28
C PHE A 90 -4.48 2.39 -6.01
N ASP A 91 -4.73 3.43 -5.21
CA ASP A 91 -3.69 4.21 -4.55
C ASP A 91 -3.78 3.99 -3.04
N ILE A 92 -2.67 3.63 -2.42
CA ILE A 92 -2.56 3.36 -0.99
C ILE A 92 -1.48 4.26 -0.42
N CYS A 93 -1.78 4.95 0.67
CA CYS A 93 -0.80 5.73 1.42
C CYS A 93 -0.71 5.21 2.84
N ILE A 94 0.50 4.84 3.24
CA ILE A 94 0.83 4.44 4.61
C ILE A 94 1.84 5.44 5.14
N SER A 95 1.52 6.13 6.23
CA SER A 95 2.38 7.18 6.75
C SER A 95 2.52 7.11 8.27
N SER A 96 3.66 7.58 8.76
CA SER A 96 3.97 7.74 10.19
C SER A 96 4.57 9.12 10.42
N ASP A 97 5.05 9.37 11.63
CA ASP A 97 5.87 10.53 11.97
C ASP A 97 7.21 10.57 11.20
N LYS A 98 7.66 9.43 10.65
CA LYS A 98 8.99 9.28 10.03
C LYS A 98 8.98 9.08 8.52
N PHE A 99 7.86 8.67 7.96
CA PHE A 99 7.79 8.37 6.53
C PHE A 99 6.39 8.53 5.94
N SER A 100 6.34 8.61 4.61
CA SER A 100 5.12 8.40 3.81
C SER A 100 5.44 7.47 2.65
N ALA A 101 4.74 6.34 2.59
CA ALA A 101 4.84 5.34 1.55
C ALA A 101 3.58 5.39 0.67
N PHE A 102 3.74 5.75 -0.60
CA PHE A 102 2.68 5.83 -1.59
C PHE A 102 2.81 4.67 -2.56
N PHE A 103 1.82 3.80 -2.56
CA PHE A 103 1.72 2.66 -3.46
C PHE A 103 0.65 2.95 -4.52
N SER A 104 0.99 2.80 -5.79
CA SER A 104 0.05 2.91 -6.90
C SER A 104 0.07 1.64 -7.73
N SER A 105 -1.09 1.01 -7.88
CA SER A 105 -1.22 -0.20 -8.68
C SER A 105 -1.09 0.09 -10.17
N GLY A 106 -0.74 -0.93 -10.94
CA GLY A 106 -1.04 -0.99 -12.35
C GLY A 106 -2.55 -1.06 -12.60
N GLU A 107 -2.91 -1.17 -13.88
CA GLU A 107 -4.31 -1.33 -14.29
C GLU A 107 -4.91 -2.64 -13.75
N LEU A 108 -6.12 -2.51 -13.21
CA LEU A 108 -6.91 -3.57 -12.61
C LEU A 108 -8.03 -4.00 -13.55
N SER A 109 -8.40 -5.28 -13.47
CA SER A 109 -9.63 -5.76 -14.08
C SER A 109 -10.85 -5.22 -13.33
N GLU A 110 -12.00 -5.13 -14.03
CA GLU A 110 -13.28 -4.78 -13.39
C GLU A 110 -13.59 -5.69 -12.20
N GLN A 111 -13.25 -6.99 -12.32
CA GLN A 111 -13.43 -7.95 -11.25
C GLN A 111 -12.63 -7.58 -10.00
N ALA A 112 -11.35 -7.24 -10.14
CA ALA A 112 -10.51 -6.83 -9.02
C ALA A 112 -11.00 -5.53 -8.34
N VAL A 113 -11.54 -4.60 -9.14
CA VAL A 113 -12.12 -3.35 -8.62
C VAL A 113 -13.42 -3.61 -7.85
N LEU A 114 -14.27 -4.53 -8.33
CA LEU A 114 -15.49 -4.95 -7.61
C LEU A 114 -15.15 -5.63 -6.28
N GLU A 115 -14.18 -6.55 -6.27
CA GLU A 115 -13.71 -7.22 -5.05
C GLU A 115 -13.20 -6.23 -3.98
N ALA A 116 -12.67 -5.08 -4.40
CA ALA A 116 -12.19 -4.03 -3.49
C ALA A 116 -13.31 -3.12 -2.93
N ARG A 117 -14.49 -3.10 -3.58
CA ARG A 117 -15.64 -2.26 -3.21
C ARG A 117 -16.68 -3.00 -2.36
N ASP A 118 -16.74 -4.31 -2.48
CA ASP A 118 -17.51 -5.20 -1.59
C ASP A 118 -16.97 -5.20 -0.16
#